data_AF-A0A7S3FQU8-F1
#
_entry.id   AF-A0A7S3FQU8-F1
#
_cell.length_a   1.000
_cell.length_b   1.000
_cell.length_c   1.000
_cell.angle_alpha   90.00
_cell.angle_beta   90.00
_cell.angle_gamma   90.00
#
_symmetry.space_group_name_H-M   'P 1'
#
loop_
_entity.id
_entity.type
_entity.pdbx_description
1 polymer ?
#
loop_
_entity_poly.entity_id
_entity_poly.type
_entity_poly.pdbx_seq_one_letter_code
_entity_poly.pdbx_strand_id
1 'polypeptide(L)'
;HLHPPSNNLFCSVRVMVLYGVLVSSVARRALSEGSRDPRYDFEMETREASKRGEPMRLPKQFVLLGFKDSRLEAEYMNDLVVVEKKSIVIGYLLCCALVALGIFTYDTAGINSTATDVLQNPDSKRDYGHSTRDTFLAMLDVFVTLGSLLLGFAATLVIYKFDRFDKEWIVHIAETVYLIFIVFMGWDMAKLSTGRDELAFPVGGWVYQLAFFYLPPFIVVFFMALPFAQTLLIVTLAVLTFFVIVPLTKGLYDQLSESYLQEHFDQSPILNEVCNASMLNYAACYESTVLRLSLSITVLLIIALGIIVVSKNRDERSRAAYLNKRVVEAQRALVLRQKEQRERLLTRQKKTQEDLIHSIFPKVIAEDLIAKQDPAEMDLSPSDTSGSDWGASSSLRSFTMHAQAAEETMGRSFRHTIARFHYNVTILFTDIVGFTAMSQEAAPWEVRLCDFAEFSFADAIPLSLSTLQKIGDALSAQALRLL
;
A
#
# COMPACT_ATOMS: atom_id res chain seq x y z
N HIS A 1 17.21 55.52 -20.50
CA HIS A 1 15.86 54.93 -20.39
C HIS A 1 15.96 53.41 -20.42
N LEU A 2 16.25 52.80 -19.26
CA LEU A 2 16.35 51.35 -19.09
C LEU A 2 15.59 51.04 -17.79
N HIS A 3 14.28 50.77 -17.90
CA HIS A 3 13.59 50.10 -16.79
C HIS A 3 14.14 48.68 -16.71
N PRO A 4 14.58 48.19 -15.55
CA PRO A 4 15.13 46.85 -15.45
C PRO A 4 14.01 45.83 -15.74
N PRO A 5 14.15 44.97 -16.77
CA PRO A 5 13.14 43.97 -17.13
C PRO A 5 12.96 42.86 -16.07
N SER A 6 13.70 42.89 -14.95
CA SER A 6 13.69 41.88 -13.91
C SER A 6 12.36 41.75 -13.15
N ASN A 7 11.58 42.83 -13.01
CA ASN A 7 10.33 42.79 -12.25
C ASN A 7 9.21 42.02 -12.96
N ASN A 8 9.22 41.98 -14.30
CA ASN A 8 8.19 41.26 -15.07
C ASN A 8 8.37 39.74 -14.98
N LEU A 9 9.62 39.27 -14.89
CA LEU A 9 9.91 37.84 -14.79
C LEU A 9 9.37 37.24 -13.47
N PHE A 10 9.59 37.95 -12.36
CA PHE A 10 9.12 37.51 -11.06
C PHE A 10 7.60 37.41 -10.99
N CYS A 11 6.91 38.36 -11.63
CA CYS A 11 5.45 38.36 -11.74
C CYS A 11 4.97 37.17 -12.58
N SER A 12 5.59 36.92 -13.74
CA SER A 12 5.21 35.81 -14.62
C SER A 12 5.44 34.43 -13.98
N VAL A 13 6.59 34.19 -13.34
CA VAL A 13 6.87 32.90 -12.68
C VAL A 13 5.93 32.66 -11.50
N ARG A 14 5.67 33.68 -10.67
CA ARG A 14 4.72 33.59 -9.56
C ARG A 14 3.30 33.32 -10.02
N VAL A 15 2.82 34.06 -11.01
CA VAL A 15 1.47 33.88 -11.57
C VAL A 15 1.33 32.49 -12.16
N MET A 16 2.35 31.98 -12.84
CA MET A 16 2.27 30.67 -13.48
C MET A 16 2.34 29.51 -12.49
N VAL A 17 3.11 29.63 -11.41
CA VAL A 17 3.13 28.63 -10.33
C VAL A 17 1.84 28.65 -9.53
N LEU A 18 1.31 29.84 -9.21
CA LEU A 18 -0.01 29.98 -8.61
C LEU A 18 -1.10 29.41 -9.52
N TYR A 19 -1.03 29.68 -10.82
CA TYR A 19 -1.96 29.14 -11.80
C TYR A 19 -1.81 27.62 -11.94
N GLY A 20 -0.60 27.07 -11.92
CA GLY A 20 -0.35 25.63 -11.94
C GLY A 20 -0.90 24.93 -10.71
N VAL A 21 -0.70 25.50 -9.51
CA VAL A 21 -1.28 24.99 -8.25
C VAL A 21 -2.80 25.11 -8.26
N LEU A 22 -3.35 26.23 -8.72
CA LEU A 22 -4.79 26.44 -8.83
C LEU A 22 -5.42 25.48 -9.85
N VAL A 23 -4.84 25.33 -11.03
CA VAL A 23 -5.34 24.41 -12.06
C VAL A 23 -5.22 22.96 -11.60
N SER A 24 -4.11 22.56 -10.97
CA SER A 24 -3.94 21.23 -10.39
C SER A 24 -4.98 20.94 -9.30
N SER A 25 -5.17 21.88 -8.38
CA SER A 25 -6.13 21.72 -7.27
C SER A 25 -7.59 21.76 -7.75
N VAL A 26 -7.92 22.63 -8.71
CA VAL A 26 -9.24 22.71 -9.34
C VAL A 26 -9.51 21.48 -10.19
N ALA A 27 -8.55 20.98 -10.96
CA ALA A 27 -8.71 19.76 -11.75
C ALA A 27 -8.91 18.53 -10.85
N ARG A 28 -8.13 18.40 -9.75
CA ARG A 28 -8.34 17.32 -8.77
C ARG A 28 -9.71 17.43 -8.10
N ARG A 29 -10.15 18.64 -7.73
CA ARG A 29 -11.49 18.86 -7.15
C ARG A 29 -12.60 18.55 -8.14
N ALA A 30 -12.51 19.01 -9.39
CA ALA A 30 -13.50 18.74 -10.42
C ALA A 30 -13.59 17.23 -10.75
N LEU A 31 -12.47 16.52 -10.74
CA LEU A 31 -12.43 15.06 -10.87
C LEU A 31 -13.05 14.36 -9.65
N SER A 32 -12.86 14.91 -8.44
CA SER A 32 -13.46 14.36 -7.21
C SER A 32 -14.97 14.57 -7.13
N GLU A 33 -15.49 15.74 -7.56
CA GLU A 33 -16.91 16.07 -7.50
C GLU A 33 -17.73 15.36 -8.59
N GLY A 34 -17.09 15.01 -9.72
CA GLY A 34 -17.72 14.29 -10.81
C GLY A 34 -17.96 12.79 -10.54
N SER A 35 -17.33 12.23 -9.50
CA SER A 35 -17.43 10.81 -9.18
C SER A 35 -18.57 10.53 -8.18
N ARG A 36 -19.81 10.48 -8.69
CA ARG A 36 -20.95 9.91 -7.96
C ARG A 36 -21.02 8.39 -8.05
N ASP A 37 -19.90 7.70 -8.27
CA ASP A 37 -19.91 6.24 -8.26
C ASP A 37 -20.17 5.76 -6.82
N PRO A 38 -21.02 4.72 -6.65
CA PRO A 38 -21.25 4.14 -5.33
C PRO A 38 -19.93 3.63 -4.74
N ARG A 39 -19.77 3.81 -3.41
CA ARG A 39 -18.58 3.40 -2.67
C ARG A 39 -18.24 1.95 -3.00
N TYR A 40 -17.02 1.71 -3.43
CA TYR A 40 -16.56 0.36 -3.70
C TYR A 40 -16.25 -0.36 -2.37
N ASP A 41 -16.99 -1.43 -2.06
CA ASP A 41 -16.81 -2.23 -0.85
C ASP A 41 -16.25 -3.61 -1.20
N PHE A 42 -14.98 -3.84 -0.85
CA PHE A 42 -14.30 -5.10 -1.09
C PHE A 42 -15.01 -6.28 -0.42
N GLU A 43 -15.58 -6.13 0.78
CA GLU A 43 -16.26 -7.23 1.45
C GLU A 43 -17.54 -7.62 0.71
N MET A 44 -18.30 -6.63 0.26
CA MET A 44 -19.53 -6.85 -0.50
C MET A 44 -19.24 -7.53 -1.83
N GLU A 45 -18.28 -7.00 -2.60
CA GLU A 45 -17.90 -7.57 -3.89
C GLU A 45 -17.30 -8.98 -3.76
N THR A 46 -16.49 -9.24 -2.72
CA THR A 46 -15.97 -10.60 -2.48
C THR A 46 -17.09 -11.58 -2.17
N ARG A 47 -18.09 -11.17 -1.37
CA ARG A 47 -19.25 -12.03 -1.06
C ARG A 47 -20.09 -12.30 -2.30
N GLU A 48 -20.36 -11.28 -3.11
CA GLU A 48 -21.13 -11.45 -4.34
C GLU A 48 -20.39 -12.31 -5.37
N ALA A 49 -19.08 -12.07 -5.56
CA ALA A 49 -18.23 -12.88 -6.42
C ALA A 49 -18.21 -14.35 -5.97
N SER A 50 -18.05 -14.60 -4.67
CA SER A 50 -18.11 -15.95 -4.10
C SER A 50 -19.47 -16.62 -4.28
N LYS A 51 -20.58 -15.87 -4.21
CA LYS A 51 -21.94 -16.41 -4.47
C LYS A 51 -22.16 -16.71 -5.96
N ARG A 52 -21.61 -15.89 -6.85
CA ARG A 52 -21.72 -16.05 -8.31
C ARG A 52 -20.75 -17.10 -8.89
N GLY A 53 -19.69 -17.44 -8.14
CA GLY A 53 -18.58 -18.24 -8.68
C GLY A 53 -17.76 -17.49 -9.74
N GLU A 54 -17.87 -16.15 -9.76
CA GLU A 54 -17.19 -15.27 -10.72
C GLU A 54 -15.93 -14.65 -10.09
N PRO A 55 -14.92 -14.26 -10.90
CA PRO A 55 -13.80 -13.47 -10.40
C PRO A 55 -14.29 -12.12 -9.87
N MET A 56 -13.62 -11.61 -8.83
CA MET A 56 -13.95 -10.30 -8.23
C MET A 56 -13.75 -9.18 -9.26
N ARG A 57 -14.74 -8.29 -9.36
CA ARG A 57 -14.66 -7.12 -10.24
C ARG A 57 -13.71 -6.09 -9.64
N LEU A 58 -12.63 -5.74 -10.32
CA LEU A 58 -11.68 -4.72 -9.84
C LEU A 58 -12.30 -3.31 -9.88
N PRO A 59 -11.91 -2.39 -8.96
CA PRO A 59 -12.39 -1.02 -8.99
C PRO A 59 -11.94 -0.31 -10.26
N LYS A 60 -12.81 0.55 -10.80
CA LYS A 60 -12.53 1.33 -12.01
C LYS A 60 -11.42 2.34 -11.75
N GLN A 61 -10.46 2.42 -12.66
CA GLN A 61 -9.33 3.35 -12.63
C GLN A 61 -9.40 4.27 -13.84
N PHE A 62 -8.95 5.51 -13.70
CA PHE A 62 -8.67 6.35 -14.87
C PHE A 62 -7.31 5.95 -15.46
N VAL A 63 -7.21 5.94 -16.79
CA VAL A 63 -6.01 5.49 -17.53
C VAL A 63 -4.71 6.19 -17.10
N LEU A 64 -4.82 7.44 -16.62
CA LEU A 64 -3.69 8.26 -16.18
C LEU A 64 -3.79 8.71 -14.71
N LEU A 65 -4.96 8.57 -14.08
CA LEU A 65 -5.32 9.30 -12.87
C LEU A 65 -5.99 8.37 -11.84
N GLY A 66 -5.24 7.43 -11.30
CA GLY A 66 -5.63 6.64 -10.12
C GLY A 66 -7.06 6.05 -10.10
N PHE A 67 -7.60 5.86 -8.90
CA PHE A 67 -8.93 5.30 -8.70
C PHE A 67 -10.03 6.32 -8.96
N LYS A 68 -11.15 5.86 -9.56
CA LYS A 68 -12.32 6.73 -9.76
C LYS A 68 -13.04 7.06 -8.45
N ASP A 69 -12.98 6.18 -7.45
CA ASP A 69 -13.49 6.43 -6.10
C ASP A 69 -12.47 7.25 -5.29
N SER A 70 -12.82 8.50 -4.96
CA SER A 70 -11.93 9.41 -4.24
C SER A 70 -11.60 8.95 -2.83
N ARG A 71 -12.48 8.18 -2.17
CA ARG A 71 -12.17 7.62 -0.84
C ARG A 71 -11.17 6.49 -0.95
N LEU A 72 -11.33 5.63 -1.96
CA LEU A 72 -10.37 4.58 -2.24
C LEU A 72 -8.99 5.14 -2.59
N GLU A 73 -8.96 6.25 -3.33
CA GLU A 73 -7.72 6.98 -3.63
C GLU A 73 -7.07 7.52 -2.35
N ALA A 74 -7.82 8.18 -1.46
CA ALA A 74 -7.29 8.69 -0.20
C ALA A 74 -6.77 7.55 0.72
N GLU A 75 -7.47 6.41 0.77
CA GLU A 75 -7.00 5.23 1.50
C GLU A 75 -5.71 4.65 0.89
N TYR A 76 -5.64 4.56 -0.44
CA TYR A 76 -4.43 4.13 -1.16
C TYR A 76 -3.26 5.07 -0.87
N MET A 77 -3.46 6.38 -0.93
CA MET A 77 -2.44 7.39 -0.68
C MET A 77 -1.90 7.30 0.74
N ASN A 78 -2.78 7.10 1.73
CA ASN A 78 -2.37 6.87 3.11
C ASN A 78 -1.55 5.58 3.26
N ASP A 79 -1.97 4.46 2.66
CA ASP A 79 -1.21 3.20 2.71
C ASP A 79 0.16 3.34 2.00
N LEU A 80 0.19 3.99 0.83
CA LEU A 80 1.41 4.24 0.06
C LEU A 80 2.45 5.01 0.87
N VAL A 81 2.04 6.10 1.52
CA VAL A 81 2.94 6.94 2.34
C VAL A 81 3.48 6.17 3.56
N VAL A 82 2.70 5.24 4.10
CA VAL A 82 3.13 4.39 5.22
C VAL A 82 4.13 3.33 4.74
N VAL A 83 3.86 2.67 3.61
CA VAL A 83 4.74 1.65 3.02
C VAL A 83 6.07 2.28 2.57
N GLU A 84 6.02 3.45 1.95
CA GLU A 84 7.18 4.13 1.36
C GLU A 84 7.86 5.12 2.32
N LYS A 85 7.59 5.02 3.63
CA LYS A 85 8.17 5.91 4.66
C LYS A 85 9.69 6.05 4.57
N LYS A 86 10.40 4.93 4.36
CA LYS A 86 11.86 4.93 4.27
C LYS A 86 12.34 5.66 3.00
N SER A 87 11.67 5.41 1.88
CA SER A 87 11.96 6.02 0.58
C SER A 87 11.79 7.54 0.62
N ILE A 88 10.71 8.03 1.25
CA ILE A 88 10.46 9.47 1.42
C ILE A 88 11.54 10.11 2.32
N VAL A 89 11.86 9.51 3.46
CA VAL A 89 12.89 10.02 4.39
C VAL A 89 14.27 10.06 3.75
N ILE A 90 14.68 8.96 3.11
CA ILE A 90 15.97 8.89 2.40
C ILE A 90 15.99 9.89 1.24
N GLY A 91 14.87 10.05 0.54
CA GLY A 91 14.73 11.06 -0.50
C GLY A 91 14.99 12.46 0.04
N TYR A 92 14.38 12.88 1.16
CA TYR A 92 14.66 14.21 1.70
C TYR A 92 16.12 14.40 2.06
N LEU A 93 16.75 13.40 2.67
CA LEU A 93 18.18 13.43 3.02
C LEU A 93 19.06 13.55 1.77
N LEU A 94 18.79 12.75 0.74
CA LEU A 94 19.53 12.79 -0.52
C LEU A 94 19.33 14.11 -1.25
N CYS A 95 18.11 14.66 -1.24
CA CYS A 95 17.80 15.95 -1.85
C CYS A 95 18.57 17.08 -1.13
N CYS A 96 18.54 17.12 0.20
CA CYS A 96 19.33 18.07 0.97
C CYS A 96 20.84 17.93 0.71
N ALA A 97 21.35 16.70 0.63
CA ALA A 97 22.74 16.43 0.35
C ALA A 97 23.16 16.87 -1.06
N LEU A 98 22.32 16.66 -2.08
CA LEU A 98 22.58 17.10 -3.45
C LEU A 98 22.55 18.62 -3.57
N VAL A 99 21.59 19.29 -2.93
CA VAL A 99 21.54 20.76 -2.90
C VAL A 99 22.77 21.32 -2.19
N ALA A 100 23.12 20.77 -1.02
CA ALA A 100 24.33 21.17 -0.29
C ALA A 100 25.59 20.93 -1.12
N LEU A 101 25.71 19.77 -1.77
CA LEU A 101 26.84 19.46 -2.64
C LEU A 101 26.93 20.45 -3.81
N GLY A 102 25.81 20.79 -4.45
CA GLY A 102 25.76 21.81 -5.50
C GLY A 102 26.25 23.18 -5.03
N ILE A 103 25.87 23.60 -3.82
CA ILE A 103 26.36 24.86 -3.24
C ILE A 103 27.87 24.78 -2.98
N PHE A 104 28.35 23.70 -2.36
CA PHE A 104 29.78 23.52 -2.08
C PHE A 104 30.62 23.44 -3.36
N THR A 105 30.15 22.75 -4.39
CA THR A 105 30.87 22.65 -5.67
C THR A 105 30.89 23.99 -6.40
N TYR A 106 29.81 24.76 -6.31
CA TYR A 106 29.75 26.11 -6.89
C TYR A 106 30.76 27.04 -6.19
N ASP A 107 30.75 27.09 -4.86
CA ASP A 107 31.65 27.94 -4.08
C ASP A 107 33.12 27.53 -4.29
N THR A 108 33.43 26.24 -4.26
CA THR A 108 34.82 25.76 -4.47
C THR A 108 35.32 25.99 -5.88
N ALA A 109 34.49 25.80 -6.91
CA ALA A 109 34.84 26.12 -8.29
C ALA A 109 35.00 27.64 -8.49
N GLY A 110 34.15 28.44 -7.84
CA GLY A 110 34.23 29.90 -7.83
C GLY A 110 35.52 30.42 -7.19
N ILE A 111 35.94 29.85 -6.05
CA ILE A 111 37.19 30.22 -5.35
C ILE A 111 38.43 29.86 -6.20
N ASN A 112 38.44 28.68 -6.83
CA ASN A 112 39.59 28.28 -7.64
C ASN A 112 39.75 29.13 -8.91
N SER A 113 38.64 29.42 -9.59
CA SER A 113 38.64 30.27 -10.78
C SER A 113 39.02 31.72 -10.46
N THR A 114 38.46 32.29 -9.39
CA THR A 114 38.86 33.64 -8.93
C THR A 114 40.30 33.72 -8.48
N ALA A 115 40.84 32.70 -7.79
CA ALA A 115 42.26 32.69 -7.41
C ALA A 115 43.18 32.71 -8.64
N THR A 116 42.87 31.93 -9.68
CA THR A 116 43.65 31.93 -10.91
C THR A 116 43.53 33.24 -11.70
N ASP A 117 42.34 33.84 -11.77
CA ASP A 117 42.10 35.06 -12.53
C ASP A 117 42.71 36.29 -11.85
N VAL A 118 42.64 36.37 -10.51
CA VAL A 118 43.30 37.42 -9.71
C VAL A 118 44.83 37.32 -9.81
N LEU A 119 45.38 36.11 -9.91
CA LEU A 119 46.82 35.90 -10.11
C LEU A 119 47.28 36.26 -11.53
N GLN A 120 46.42 36.11 -12.54
CA GLN A 120 46.76 36.37 -13.95
C GLN A 120 46.46 37.81 -14.39
N ASN A 121 45.47 38.47 -13.81
CA ASN A 121 45.08 39.84 -14.11
C ASN A 121 44.89 40.66 -12.81
N PRO A 122 45.97 41.12 -12.16
CA PRO A 122 45.87 41.92 -10.92
C PRO A 122 45.15 43.27 -11.12
N ASP A 123 45.12 43.77 -12.36
CA ASP A 123 44.38 44.99 -12.75
C ASP A 123 42.92 44.70 -13.12
N SER A 124 42.51 43.43 -13.27
CA SER A 124 41.09 43.05 -13.28
C SER A 124 40.55 43.07 -11.84
N LYS A 125 40.60 44.27 -11.24
CA LYS A 125 39.55 44.71 -10.32
C LYS A 125 38.19 44.83 -11.04
N ARG A 126 37.90 43.98 -12.03
CA ARG A 126 36.54 43.72 -12.47
C ARG A 126 35.86 43.16 -11.24
N ASP A 127 35.13 44.01 -10.54
CA ASP A 127 33.79 43.79 -9.97
C ASP A 127 33.41 42.34 -9.54
N TYR A 128 34.34 41.52 -9.09
CA TYR A 128 34.08 40.38 -8.20
C TYR A 128 33.62 40.87 -6.83
N GLY A 129 33.63 42.19 -6.62
CA GLY A 129 32.64 42.89 -5.82
C GLY A 129 31.25 42.59 -6.35
N HIS A 130 30.79 41.34 -6.19
CA HIS A 130 29.45 41.14 -5.68
C HIS A 130 29.33 42.17 -4.57
N SER A 131 28.49 43.18 -4.81
CA SER A 131 28.04 44.06 -3.75
C SER A 131 27.74 43.16 -2.56
N THR A 132 28.05 43.57 -1.34
CA THR A 132 27.64 42.82 -0.14
C THR A 132 26.16 42.43 -0.19
N ARG A 133 25.37 43.19 -0.95
CA ARG A 133 24.00 42.88 -1.36
C ARG A 133 23.84 41.65 -2.26
N ASP A 134 24.64 41.46 -3.30
CA ASP A 134 24.50 40.34 -4.25
C ASP A 134 24.90 39.00 -3.65
N THR A 135 25.98 38.98 -2.86
CA THR A 135 26.38 37.82 -2.05
C THR A 135 25.34 37.50 -0.98
N PHE A 136 24.80 38.51 -0.30
CA PHE A 136 23.70 38.32 0.64
C PHE A 136 22.45 37.75 -0.03
N LEU A 137 22.08 38.23 -1.22
CA LEU A 137 20.94 37.71 -1.97
C LEU A 137 21.15 36.26 -2.42
N ALA A 138 22.34 35.90 -2.92
CA ALA A 138 22.66 34.53 -3.30
C ALA A 138 22.62 33.57 -2.09
N MET A 139 23.19 33.99 -0.94
CA MET A 139 23.06 33.24 0.31
C MET A 139 21.60 33.12 0.76
N LEU A 140 20.80 34.18 0.63
CA LEU A 140 19.37 34.15 0.97
C LEU A 140 18.62 33.10 0.13
N ASP A 141 18.87 33.03 -1.18
CA ASP A 141 18.23 32.06 -2.07
C ASP A 141 18.60 30.62 -1.67
N VAL A 142 19.87 30.38 -1.31
CA VAL A 142 20.34 29.11 -0.73
C VAL A 142 19.66 28.79 0.61
N PHE A 143 19.58 29.76 1.52
CA PHE A 143 18.93 29.56 2.83
C PHE A 143 17.44 29.28 2.68
N VAL A 144 16.76 29.93 1.74
CA VAL A 144 15.33 29.71 1.49
C VAL A 144 15.09 28.35 0.84
N THR A 145 15.88 27.96 -0.15
CA THR A 145 15.76 26.66 -0.81
C THR A 145 16.06 25.50 0.15
N LEU A 146 17.23 25.51 0.79
CA LEU A 146 17.61 24.48 1.75
C LEU A 146 16.72 24.52 3.00
N GLY A 147 16.37 25.71 3.48
CA GLY A 147 15.45 25.89 4.60
C GLY A 147 14.05 25.34 4.31
N SER A 148 13.52 25.53 3.09
CA SER A 148 12.24 24.95 2.69
C SER A 148 12.27 23.41 2.63
N LEU A 149 13.38 22.83 2.17
CA LEU A 149 13.60 21.39 2.15
C LEU A 149 13.70 20.80 3.55
N LEU A 150 14.45 21.44 4.44
CA LEU A 150 14.58 21.04 5.84
C LEU A 150 13.26 21.20 6.61
N LEU A 151 12.52 22.28 6.37
CA LEU A 151 11.20 22.49 6.96
C LEU A 151 10.20 21.45 6.47
N GLY A 152 10.20 21.15 5.17
CA GLY A 152 9.43 20.07 4.57
C GLY A 152 9.75 18.73 5.22
N PHE A 153 11.04 18.39 5.33
CA PHE A 153 11.50 17.18 5.98
C PHE A 153 11.03 17.09 7.45
N ALA A 154 11.23 18.16 8.24
CA ALA A 154 10.77 18.22 9.62
C ALA A 154 9.24 18.04 9.72
N ALA A 155 8.46 18.70 8.86
CA ALA A 155 7.01 18.57 8.82
C ALA A 155 6.58 17.12 8.50
N THR A 156 7.25 16.45 7.55
CA THR A 156 6.96 15.03 7.25
C THR A 156 7.27 14.11 8.43
N LEU A 157 8.38 14.34 9.16
CA LEU A 157 8.72 13.58 10.36
C LEU A 157 7.70 13.78 11.48
N VAL A 158 7.23 15.02 11.67
CA VAL A 158 6.17 15.36 12.62
C VAL A 158 4.90 14.59 12.26
N ILE A 159 4.44 14.64 11.00
CA ILE A 159 3.23 13.90 10.57
C ILE A 159 3.43 12.40 10.75
N TYR A 160 4.60 11.84 10.46
CA TYR A 160 4.86 10.42 10.71
C TYR A 160 4.82 10.04 12.20
N LYS A 161 5.19 10.95 13.09
CA LYS A 161 5.20 10.71 14.55
C LYS A 161 3.81 10.82 15.19
N PHE A 162 2.94 11.67 14.64
CA PHE A 162 1.61 11.91 15.19
C PHE A 162 0.54 11.16 14.40
N ASP A 163 -0.14 10.20 15.04
CA ASP A 163 -1.23 9.43 14.43
C ASP A 163 -2.51 10.25 14.19
N ARG A 164 -2.58 11.47 14.74
CA ARG A 164 -3.73 12.37 14.59
C ARG A 164 -3.87 12.96 13.18
N PHE A 165 -2.78 13.04 12.42
CA PHE A 165 -2.79 13.66 11.09
C PHE A 165 -2.92 12.59 10.00
N ASP A 166 -3.76 12.89 9.00
CA ASP A 166 -3.84 12.10 7.78
C ASP A 166 -2.48 12.11 7.08
N LYS A 167 -1.98 10.93 6.72
CA LYS A 167 -0.63 10.79 6.14
C LYS A 167 -0.57 11.32 4.71
N GLU A 168 -1.71 11.45 4.03
CA GLU A 168 -1.85 12.09 2.71
C GLU A 168 -1.22 13.49 2.64
N TRP A 169 -1.26 14.26 3.74
CA TRP A 169 -0.64 15.60 3.80
C TRP A 169 0.86 15.61 3.51
N ILE A 170 1.57 14.50 3.76
CA ILE A 170 3.01 14.38 3.46
C ILE A 170 3.26 14.59 1.98
N VAL A 171 2.36 14.11 1.13
CA VAL A 171 2.53 14.19 -0.32
C VAL A 171 2.29 15.60 -0.82
N HIS A 172 1.34 16.32 -0.23
CA HIS A 172 1.12 17.75 -0.51
C HIS A 172 2.25 18.64 0.00
N ILE A 173 2.86 18.30 1.14
CA ILE A 173 4.04 19.00 1.65
C ILE A 173 5.21 18.80 0.69
N ALA A 174 5.48 17.56 0.26
CA ALA A 174 6.54 17.29 -0.71
C ALA A 174 6.31 18.06 -2.02
N GLU A 175 5.09 18.01 -2.56
CA GLU A 175 4.69 18.80 -3.74
C GLU A 175 4.99 20.29 -3.54
N THR A 176 4.53 20.87 -2.43
CA THR A 176 4.73 22.30 -2.13
C THR A 176 6.21 22.67 -2.01
N VAL A 177 7.01 21.83 -1.36
CA VAL A 177 8.46 22.05 -1.19
C VAL A 177 9.17 22.06 -2.54
N TYR A 178 8.86 21.11 -3.43
CA TYR A 178 9.44 21.11 -4.78
C TYR A 178 8.96 22.28 -5.64
N LEU A 179 7.72 22.74 -5.47
CA LEU A 179 7.22 23.94 -6.17
C LEU A 179 7.97 25.20 -5.72
N ILE A 180 8.19 25.37 -4.41
CA ILE A 180 9.01 26.45 -3.86
C ILE A 180 10.43 26.35 -4.44
N PHE A 181 11.02 25.15 -4.44
CA PHE A 181 12.33 24.91 -5.01
C PHE A 181 12.41 25.32 -6.49
N ILE A 182 11.45 24.92 -7.33
CA ILE A 182 11.40 25.30 -8.76
C ILE A 182 11.37 26.83 -8.93
N VAL A 183 10.57 27.54 -8.11
CA VAL A 183 10.46 29.01 -8.19
C VAL A 183 11.80 29.68 -7.86
N PHE A 184 12.41 29.31 -6.74
CA PHE A 184 13.64 29.95 -6.27
C PHE A 184 14.84 29.59 -7.14
N MET A 185 14.98 28.32 -7.54
CA MET A 185 16.06 27.91 -8.42
C MET A 185 15.87 28.44 -9.85
N GLY A 186 14.63 28.54 -10.34
CA GLY A 186 14.35 29.17 -11.63
C GLY A 186 14.67 30.67 -11.61
N TRP A 187 14.42 31.34 -10.48
CA TRP A 187 14.82 32.73 -10.25
C TRP A 187 16.34 32.89 -10.19
N ASP A 188 17.02 32.03 -9.44
CA ASP A 188 18.48 32.03 -9.32
C ASP A 188 19.15 31.78 -10.67
N MET A 189 18.69 30.78 -11.42
CA MET A 189 19.14 30.54 -12.80
C MET A 189 18.94 31.78 -13.67
N ALA A 190 17.76 32.40 -13.62
CA ALA A 190 17.48 33.60 -14.39
C ALA A 190 18.34 34.81 -13.99
N LYS A 191 18.86 34.86 -12.76
CA LYS A 191 19.77 35.91 -12.28
C LYS A 191 21.21 35.61 -12.69
N LEU A 192 21.66 34.37 -12.57
CA LEU A 192 23.03 33.95 -12.88
C LEU A 192 23.28 33.86 -14.39
N SER A 193 22.26 33.54 -15.18
CA SER A 193 22.36 33.37 -16.63
C SER A 193 22.37 34.68 -17.43
N THR A 194 22.55 35.86 -16.80
CA THR A 194 22.46 37.16 -17.49
C THR A 194 23.77 37.68 -18.10
N GLY A 195 24.88 36.96 -18.02
CA GLY A 195 26.20 37.49 -18.36
C GLY A 195 26.96 36.71 -19.43
N ARG A 196 27.70 37.44 -20.27
CA ARG A 196 28.81 36.93 -21.12
C ARG A 196 29.98 36.36 -20.29
N ASP A 197 29.94 36.55 -18.97
CA ASP A 197 30.97 36.17 -18.01
C ASP A 197 30.51 34.96 -17.16
N GLU A 198 30.13 33.85 -17.80
CA GLU A 198 29.92 32.59 -17.09
C GLU A 198 31.30 32.06 -16.60
N LEU A 199 31.59 32.27 -15.31
CA LEU A 199 32.90 32.05 -14.66
C LEU A 199 33.57 30.69 -14.95
N ALA A 200 32.79 29.63 -15.21
CA ALA A 200 33.30 28.27 -15.35
C ALA A 200 33.22 27.71 -16.79
N PHE A 201 32.29 28.22 -17.62
CA PHE A 201 32.01 27.68 -18.95
C PHE A 201 31.52 28.81 -19.87
N PRO A 202 32.40 29.39 -20.71
CA PRO A 202 32.10 30.63 -21.43
C PRO A 202 31.08 30.48 -22.57
N VAL A 203 30.84 29.25 -23.05
CA VAL A 203 29.84 28.94 -24.08
C VAL A 203 28.88 27.86 -23.58
N GLY A 204 27.61 28.22 -23.45
CA GLY A 204 26.55 27.30 -23.04
C GLY A 204 26.70 26.75 -21.61
N GLY A 205 27.39 27.48 -20.74
CA GLY A 205 27.58 27.13 -19.33
C GLY A 205 26.27 26.94 -18.60
N TRP A 206 25.21 27.67 -18.96
CA TRP A 206 23.87 27.47 -18.42
C TRP A 206 23.35 26.03 -18.55
N VAL A 207 23.69 25.29 -19.63
CA VAL A 207 23.26 23.90 -19.81
C VAL A 207 23.96 22.98 -18.81
N TYR A 208 25.25 23.22 -18.58
CA TYR A 208 26.03 22.50 -17.57
C TYR A 208 25.56 22.84 -16.15
N GLN A 209 25.28 24.12 -15.88
CA GLN A 209 24.69 24.54 -14.62
C GLN A 209 23.36 23.83 -14.37
N LEU A 210 22.53 23.73 -15.41
CA LEU A 210 21.27 23.01 -15.37
C LEU A 210 21.47 21.53 -15.04
N ALA A 211 22.40 20.86 -15.72
CA ALA A 211 22.67 19.44 -15.52
C ALA A 211 23.22 19.11 -14.12
N PHE A 212 24.11 19.95 -13.57
CA PHE A 212 24.86 19.63 -12.36
C PHE A 212 24.37 20.31 -11.09
N PHE A 213 23.60 21.40 -11.18
CA PHE A 213 23.18 22.17 -10.00
C PHE A 213 21.66 22.22 -9.86
N TYR A 214 20.93 22.54 -10.94
CA TYR A 214 19.49 22.77 -10.85
C TYR A 214 18.65 21.48 -10.95
N LEU A 215 19.02 20.56 -11.85
CA LEU A 215 18.23 19.34 -12.10
C LEU A 215 18.48 18.13 -11.17
N PRO A 216 19.68 17.91 -10.59
CA PRO A 216 19.92 16.71 -9.79
C PRO A 216 18.92 16.47 -8.64
N PRO A 217 18.43 17.49 -7.93
CA PRO A 217 17.41 17.30 -6.89
C PRO A 217 16.11 16.64 -7.40
N PHE A 218 15.76 16.79 -8.68
CA PHE A 218 14.56 16.15 -9.25
C PHE A 218 14.73 14.65 -9.49
N ILE A 219 15.98 14.15 -9.60
CA ILE A 219 16.24 12.71 -9.62
C ILE A 219 15.76 12.08 -8.31
N VAL A 220 15.72 12.84 -7.22
CA VAL A 220 15.29 12.35 -5.91
C VAL A 220 13.79 12.11 -5.83
N VAL A 221 12.99 12.79 -6.67
CA VAL A 221 11.54 12.53 -6.80
C VAL A 221 11.28 11.07 -7.17
N PHE A 222 12.15 10.47 -8.00
CA PHE A 222 12.07 9.05 -8.35
C PHE A 222 12.27 8.14 -7.12
N PHE A 223 13.21 8.48 -6.25
CA PHE A 223 13.50 7.70 -5.04
C PHE A 223 12.43 7.87 -3.97
N MET A 224 11.80 9.05 -3.86
CA MET A 224 10.73 9.34 -2.90
C MET A 224 9.44 8.55 -3.14
N ALA A 225 9.28 7.89 -4.30
CA ALA A 225 8.09 7.09 -4.61
C ALA A 225 6.78 7.89 -4.62
N LEU A 226 6.83 9.17 -4.98
CA LEU A 226 5.63 10.00 -5.01
C LEU A 226 4.63 9.48 -6.05
N PRO A 227 3.31 9.66 -5.82
CA PRO A 227 2.27 9.33 -6.77
C PRO A 227 2.54 9.95 -8.14
N PHE A 228 2.14 9.23 -9.19
CA PHE A 228 2.43 9.60 -10.57
C PHE A 228 1.96 11.02 -10.91
N ALA A 229 0.75 11.41 -10.47
CA ALA A 229 0.19 12.73 -10.75
C ALA A 229 1.06 13.89 -10.21
N GLN A 230 1.63 13.73 -9.01
CA GLN A 230 2.51 14.73 -8.41
C GLN A 230 3.88 14.75 -9.07
N THR A 231 4.44 13.57 -9.37
CA THR A 231 5.70 13.47 -10.10
C THR A 231 5.58 14.12 -11.47
N LEU A 232 4.49 13.86 -12.19
CA LEU A 232 4.18 14.49 -13.48
C LEU A 232 4.12 16.02 -13.33
N LEU A 233 3.38 16.53 -12.35
CA LEU A 233 3.26 17.97 -12.13
C LEU A 233 4.62 18.62 -11.84
N ILE A 234 5.39 18.06 -10.90
CA ILE A 234 6.70 18.59 -10.49
C ILE A 234 7.67 18.59 -11.67
N VAL A 235 7.78 17.46 -12.38
CA VAL A 235 8.72 17.32 -13.50
C VAL A 235 8.31 18.18 -14.68
N THR A 236 7.02 18.23 -15.04
CA THR A 236 6.54 19.10 -16.14
C THR A 236 6.77 20.57 -15.81
N LEU A 237 6.52 21.01 -14.57
CA LEU A 237 6.75 22.39 -14.18
C LEU A 237 8.25 22.73 -14.13
N ALA A 238 9.08 21.80 -13.67
CA ALA A 238 10.54 21.96 -13.71
C ALA A 238 11.02 22.09 -15.17
N VAL A 239 10.60 21.19 -16.06
CA VAL A 239 10.97 21.25 -17.48
C VAL A 239 10.52 22.56 -18.12
N LEU A 240 9.28 22.96 -17.87
CA LEU A 240 8.73 24.22 -18.38
C LEU A 240 9.51 25.44 -17.87
N THR A 241 9.86 25.46 -16.58
CA THR A 241 10.60 26.57 -15.98
C THR A 241 12.01 26.66 -16.53
N PHE A 242 12.74 25.54 -16.50
CA PHE A 242 14.18 25.49 -16.78
C PHE A 242 14.53 25.40 -18.27
N PHE A 243 13.69 24.79 -19.11
CA PHE A 243 13.96 24.68 -20.55
C PHE A 243 13.17 25.68 -21.38
N VAL A 244 12.03 26.19 -20.90
CA VAL A 244 11.18 27.07 -21.72
C VAL A 244 11.20 28.49 -21.17
N ILE A 245 10.73 28.71 -19.95
CA ILE A 245 10.51 30.06 -19.42
C ILE A 245 11.82 30.81 -19.22
N VAL A 246 12.76 30.25 -18.45
CA VAL A 246 14.02 30.94 -18.14
C VAL A 246 14.85 31.18 -19.41
N PRO A 247 15.10 30.17 -20.26
CA PRO A 247 15.87 30.37 -21.49
C PRO A 247 15.24 31.37 -22.46
N LEU A 248 13.92 31.35 -22.66
CA LEU A 248 13.25 32.29 -23.57
C LEU A 248 13.28 33.72 -23.04
N THR A 249 13.06 33.90 -21.74
CA THR A 249 13.01 35.25 -21.14
C THR A 249 14.37 35.91 -21.03
N LYS A 250 15.45 35.12 -21.03
CA LYS A 250 16.84 35.58 -20.94
C LYS A 250 17.58 35.52 -22.27
N GLY A 251 16.95 35.05 -23.35
CA GLY A 251 17.61 34.89 -24.64
C GLY A 251 18.75 33.87 -24.60
N LEU A 252 18.69 32.85 -23.73
CA LEU A 252 19.76 31.85 -23.62
C LEU A 252 19.86 30.99 -24.88
N TYR A 253 18.77 30.85 -25.61
CA TYR A 253 18.77 30.19 -26.92
C TYR A 253 19.51 31.00 -27.98
N ASP A 254 19.63 32.32 -27.83
CA ASP A 254 20.42 33.14 -28.77
C ASP A 254 21.91 32.83 -28.65
N GLN A 255 22.36 32.28 -27.51
CA GLN A 255 23.74 31.80 -27.33
C GLN A 255 24.04 30.54 -28.17
N LEU A 256 23.01 29.83 -28.65
CA LEU A 256 23.15 28.73 -29.61
C LEU A 256 23.15 29.21 -31.06
N SER A 257 22.94 30.52 -31.31
CA SER A 257 22.95 31.06 -32.66
C SER A 257 24.37 31.08 -33.24
N GLU A 258 24.46 30.87 -34.55
CA GLU A 258 25.71 30.91 -35.30
C GLU A 258 26.46 32.23 -35.09
N SER A 259 25.73 33.35 -35.12
CA SER A 259 26.28 34.69 -34.93
C SER A 259 26.92 34.89 -33.56
N TYR A 260 26.31 34.37 -32.49
CA TYR A 260 26.85 34.52 -31.14
C TYR A 260 28.10 33.66 -30.95
N LEU A 261 28.05 32.41 -31.42
CA LEU A 261 29.18 31.49 -31.35
C LEU A 261 30.36 32.00 -32.16
N GLN A 262 30.11 32.57 -33.34
CA GLN A 262 31.14 33.18 -34.17
C GLN A 262 31.79 34.38 -33.48
N GLU A 263 30.98 35.33 -32.98
CA GLU A 263 31.50 36.49 -32.23
C GLU A 263 32.35 36.04 -31.04
N HIS A 264 31.93 34.98 -30.33
CA HIS A 264 32.64 34.47 -29.18
C HIS A 264 33.96 33.75 -29.54
N PHE A 265 33.98 32.94 -30.61
CA PHE A 265 35.20 32.29 -31.09
C PHE A 265 36.23 33.30 -31.55
N ASP A 266 35.81 34.41 -32.16
CA ASP A 266 36.70 35.49 -32.58
C ASP A 266 37.28 36.26 -31.39
N GLN A 267 36.49 36.44 -30.32
CA GLN A 267 36.89 37.18 -29.11
C GLN A 267 37.83 36.39 -28.19
N SER A 268 37.77 35.05 -28.19
CA SER A 268 38.60 34.23 -27.30
C SER A 268 39.90 33.80 -28.00
N PRO A 269 41.08 34.31 -27.59
CA PRO A 269 42.33 34.04 -28.29
C PRO A 269 42.71 32.55 -28.31
N ILE A 270 42.38 31.82 -27.25
CA ILE A 270 42.66 30.37 -27.13
C ILE A 270 41.76 29.57 -28.08
N LEU A 271 40.45 29.87 -28.10
CA LEU A 271 39.54 29.18 -29.01
C LEU A 271 39.79 29.58 -30.46
N ASN A 272 40.16 30.83 -30.72
CA ASN A 272 40.56 31.32 -32.03
C ASN A 272 41.78 30.54 -32.54
N GLU A 273 42.83 30.37 -31.73
CA GLU A 273 44.02 29.60 -32.13
C GLU A 273 43.71 28.13 -32.44
N VAL A 274 42.83 27.50 -31.64
CA VAL A 274 42.45 26.08 -31.83
C VAL A 274 41.46 25.89 -32.99
N CYS A 275 40.44 26.74 -33.10
CA CYS A 275 39.34 26.57 -34.04
C CYS A 275 39.59 27.27 -35.40
N ASN A 276 40.34 28.38 -35.45
CA ASN A 276 40.70 29.06 -36.71
C ASN A 276 42.02 28.59 -37.34
N ALA A 277 42.66 27.55 -36.80
CA ALA A 277 43.85 26.95 -37.43
C ALA A 277 43.61 26.47 -38.88
N SER A 278 42.36 26.13 -39.24
CA SER A 278 41.93 25.95 -40.64
C SER A 278 40.42 26.13 -40.79
N MET A 279 39.94 26.50 -41.99
CA MET A 279 38.50 26.60 -42.31
C MET A 279 37.73 25.30 -42.01
N LEU A 280 38.37 24.14 -42.21
CA LEU A 280 37.76 22.84 -41.93
C LEU A 280 37.62 22.60 -40.40
N ASN A 281 38.60 23.08 -39.63
CA ASN A 281 38.58 22.99 -38.16
C ASN A 281 37.54 23.91 -37.54
N TYR A 282 37.29 25.08 -38.15
CA TYR A 282 36.29 26.03 -37.66
C TYR A 282 34.87 25.44 -37.75
N ALA A 283 34.49 24.93 -38.93
CA ALA A 283 33.19 24.30 -39.14
C ALA A 283 32.99 23.09 -38.19
N ALA A 284 34.02 22.26 -38.04
CA ALA A 284 33.98 21.12 -37.12
C ALA A 284 33.90 21.53 -35.65
N CYS A 285 34.58 22.60 -35.24
CA CYS A 285 34.56 23.13 -33.86
C CYS A 285 33.17 23.70 -33.53
N TYR A 286 32.57 24.45 -34.45
CA TYR A 286 31.20 24.94 -34.34
C TYR A 286 30.20 23.79 -34.22
N GLU A 287 30.21 22.86 -35.18
CA GLU A 287 29.30 21.72 -35.20
C GLU A 287 29.44 20.87 -33.94
N SER A 288 30.67 20.61 -33.48
CA SER A 288 30.92 19.86 -32.23
C SER A 288 30.34 20.58 -31.01
N THR A 289 30.44 21.91 -30.94
CA THR A 289 29.94 22.71 -29.82
C THR A 289 28.42 22.69 -29.77
N VAL A 290 27.76 22.95 -30.91
CA VAL A 290 26.30 22.89 -31.04
C VAL A 290 25.79 21.48 -30.75
N LEU A 291 26.47 20.44 -31.26
CA LEU A 291 26.10 19.05 -31.02
C LEU A 291 26.21 18.69 -29.54
N ARG A 292 27.26 19.12 -28.83
CA ARG A 292 27.41 18.86 -27.38
C ARG A 292 26.29 19.52 -26.58
N LEU A 293 25.98 20.78 -26.85
CA LEU A 293 24.93 21.51 -26.12
C LEU A 293 23.54 20.93 -26.39
N SER A 294 23.22 20.69 -27.67
CA SER A 294 21.93 20.08 -28.06
C SER A 294 21.80 18.65 -27.55
N LEU A 295 22.87 17.86 -27.55
CA LEU A 295 22.90 16.52 -26.96
C LEU A 295 22.66 16.58 -25.45
N SER A 296 23.30 17.49 -24.73
CA SER A 296 23.09 17.65 -23.28
C SER A 296 21.63 18.01 -22.96
N ILE A 297 21.02 18.95 -23.69
CA ILE A 297 19.59 19.28 -23.53
C ILE A 297 18.73 18.05 -23.82
N THR A 298 19.01 17.34 -24.91
CA THR A 298 18.26 16.14 -25.31
C THR A 298 18.36 15.04 -24.25
N VAL A 299 19.55 14.79 -23.71
CA VAL A 299 19.78 13.81 -22.64
C VAL A 299 18.99 14.18 -21.38
N LEU A 300 18.99 15.44 -20.98
CA LEU A 300 18.21 15.89 -19.80
C LEU A 300 16.70 15.74 -20.01
N LEU A 301 16.18 16.02 -21.21
CA LEU A 301 14.78 15.79 -21.55
C LEU A 301 14.42 14.30 -21.56
N ILE A 302 15.32 13.44 -22.06
CA ILE A 302 15.16 11.99 -22.00
C ILE A 302 15.15 11.51 -20.55
N ILE A 303 16.01 12.03 -19.68
CA ILE A 303 16.01 11.71 -18.24
C ILE A 303 14.68 12.13 -17.60
N ALA A 304 14.18 13.34 -17.89
CA ALA A 304 12.90 13.81 -17.38
C ALA A 304 11.73 12.92 -17.83
N LEU A 305 11.69 12.54 -19.10
CA LEU A 305 10.70 11.61 -19.64
C LEU A 305 10.84 10.21 -19.01
N GLY A 306 12.07 9.76 -18.79
CA GLY A 306 12.37 8.52 -18.07
C GLY A 306 11.80 8.52 -16.66
N ILE A 307 11.97 9.62 -15.90
CA ILE A 307 11.38 9.76 -14.56
C ILE A 307 9.85 9.63 -14.60
N ILE A 308 9.19 10.26 -15.58
CA ILE A 308 7.73 10.19 -15.74
C ILE A 308 7.27 8.75 -16.07
N VAL A 309 7.92 8.10 -17.03
CA VAL A 309 7.56 6.72 -17.46
C VAL A 309 7.78 5.73 -16.31
N VAL A 310 8.93 5.80 -15.64
CA VAL A 310 9.23 4.89 -14.53
C VAL A 310 8.31 5.17 -13.33
N SER A 311 8.01 6.44 -13.04
CA SER A 311 7.02 6.81 -12.01
C SER A 311 5.64 6.22 -12.31
N LYS A 312 5.18 6.27 -13.57
CA LYS A 312 3.92 5.65 -13.99
C LYS A 312 3.93 4.14 -13.74
N ASN A 313 4.95 3.44 -14.23
CA ASN A 313 5.08 1.99 -14.07
C ASN A 313 5.17 1.58 -12.59
N ARG A 314 5.82 2.41 -11.77
CA ARG A 314 5.90 2.19 -10.32
C ARG A 314 4.53 2.36 -9.67
N ASP A 315 3.80 3.43 -9.97
CA ASP A 315 2.48 3.68 -9.40
C ASP A 315 1.47 2.59 -9.80
N GLU A 316 1.47 2.12 -11.04
CA GLU A 316 0.64 1.00 -11.49
C GLU A 316 0.92 -0.28 -10.68
N ARG A 317 2.20 -0.60 -10.43
CA ARG A 317 2.59 -1.75 -9.60
C ARG A 317 2.18 -1.57 -8.15
N SER A 318 2.36 -0.39 -7.58
CA SER A 318 1.96 -0.07 -6.21
C SER A 318 0.44 -0.18 -6.03
N ARG A 319 -0.34 0.30 -6.99
CA ARG A 319 -1.81 0.16 -7.00
C ARG A 319 -2.24 -1.30 -7.10
N ALA A 320 -1.64 -2.07 -7.99
CA ALA A 320 -1.92 -3.50 -8.10
C ALA A 320 -1.61 -4.24 -6.80
N ALA A 321 -0.47 -3.92 -6.16
CA ALA A 321 -0.10 -4.48 -4.86
C ALA A 321 -1.10 -4.10 -3.75
N TYR A 322 -1.54 -2.84 -3.72
CA TYR A 322 -2.58 -2.38 -2.79
C TYR A 322 -3.91 -3.12 -2.97
N LEU A 323 -4.37 -3.27 -4.22
CA LEU A 323 -5.59 -4.03 -4.51
C LEU A 323 -5.46 -5.49 -4.10
N ASN A 324 -4.34 -6.14 -4.42
CA ASN A 324 -4.10 -7.53 -4.03
C ASN A 324 -4.11 -7.70 -2.51
N LYS A 325 -3.50 -6.76 -1.77
CA LYS A 325 -3.55 -6.73 -0.31
C LYS A 325 -4.99 -6.66 0.21
N ARG A 326 -5.81 -5.73 -0.32
CA ARG A 326 -7.23 -5.58 0.07
C ARG A 326 -8.08 -6.81 -0.27
N VAL A 327 -7.86 -7.41 -1.44
CA VAL A 327 -8.55 -8.64 -1.86
C VAL A 327 -8.21 -9.80 -0.92
N VAL A 328 -6.93 -9.97 -0.57
CA VAL A 328 -6.49 -11.02 0.36
C VAL A 328 -7.05 -10.80 1.76
N GLU A 329 -7.09 -9.55 2.25
CA GLU A 329 -7.72 -9.20 3.53
C GLU A 329 -9.21 -9.56 3.55
N ALA A 330 -9.96 -9.20 2.50
CA ALA A 330 -11.38 -9.50 2.39
C ALA A 330 -11.66 -11.02 2.30
N GLN A 331 -10.86 -11.75 1.50
CA GLN A 331 -10.96 -13.21 1.40
C GLN A 331 -10.64 -13.88 2.74
N ARG A 332 -9.60 -13.42 3.45
CA ARG A 332 -9.25 -13.95 4.78
C ARG A 332 -10.38 -13.74 5.78
N ALA A 333 -11.02 -12.56 5.78
CA ALA A 333 -12.17 -12.29 6.64
C ALA A 333 -13.37 -13.22 6.35
N LEU A 334 -13.62 -13.56 5.08
CA LEU A 334 -14.66 -14.52 4.72
C LEU A 334 -14.34 -15.94 5.15
N VAL A 335 -13.10 -16.40 4.97
CA VAL A 335 -12.65 -17.73 5.41
C VAL A 335 -12.78 -17.86 6.93
N LEU A 336 -12.41 -16.82 7.69
CA LEU A 336 -12.59 -16.81 9.15
C LEU A 336 -14.07 -16.91 9.55
N ARG A 337 -14.95 -16.13 8.92
CA ARG A 337 -16.40 -16.20 9.16
C ARG A 337 -16.99 -17.57 8.82
N GLN A 338 -16.55 -18.18 7.72
CA GLN A 338 -16.98 -19.54 7.35
C GLN A 338 -16.48 -20.59 8.35
N LYS A 339 -15.25 -20.45 8.84
CA LYS A 339 -14.70 -21.32 9.89
C LYS A 339 -15.53 -21.24 11.16
N GLU A 340 -15.86 -20.03 11.63
CA GLU A 340 -16.71 -19.82 12.81
C GLU A 340 -18.12 -20.40 12.61
N GLN A 341 -18.72 -20.23 11.43
CA GLN A 341 -20.03 -20.82 11.13
C GLN A 341 -19.99 -22.35 11.14
N ARG A 342 -18.95 -22.93 10.55
CA ARG A 342 -18.74 -24.38 10.55
C ARG A 342 -18.54 -24.91 11.96
N GLU A 343 -17.74 -24.22 12.77
CA GLU A 343 -17.51 -24.58 14.17
C GLU A 343 -18.82 -24.58 14.96
N ARG A 344 -19.65 -23.53 14.82
CA ARG A 344 -20.98 -23.44 15.46
C ARG A 344 -21.94 -24.55 15.01
N LEU A 345 -21.91 -24.92 13.72
CA LEU A 345 -22.73 -26.03 13.22
C LEU A 345 -22.26 -27.36 13.79
N LEU A 346 -20.95 -27.59 13.86
CA LEU A 346 -20.38 -28.79 14.46
C LEU A 346 -20.68 -28.86 15.96
N THR A 347 -20.61 -27.76 16.71
CA THR A 347 -20.99 -27.76 18.14
C THR A 347 -22.48 -28.05 18.33
N ARG A 348 -23.35 -27.52 17.46
CA ARG A 348 -24.79 -27.85 17.49
C ARG A 348 -25.03 -29.32 17.18
N GLN A 349 -24.36 -29.88 16.18
CA GLN A 349 -24.45 -31.30 15.85
C GLN A 349 -23.95 -32.18 17.00
N LYS A 350 -22.80 -31.84 17.61
CA LYS A 350 -22.28 -32.54 18.80
C LYS A 350 -23.30 -32.50 19.93
N LYS A 351 -23.85 -31.33 20.25
CA LYS A 351 -24.89 -31.18 21.28
C LYS A 351 -26.14 -31.99 20.98
N THR A 352 -26.67 -31.93 19.75
CA THR A 352 -27.85 -32.73 19.37
C THR A 352 -27.58 -34.23 19.45
N GLN A 353 -26.35 -34.66 19.11
CA GLN A 353 -25.93 -36.04 19.28
C GLN A 353 -25.84 -36.43 20.76
N GLU A 354 -25.26 -35.59 21.61
CA GLU A 354 -25.21 -35.81 23.07
C GLU A 354 -26.62 -35.84 23.69
N ASP A 355 -27.49 -34.91 23.33
CA ASP A 355 -28.90 -34.86 23.77
C ASP A 355 -29.65 -36.14 23.34
N LEU A 356 -29.37 -36.66 22.14
CA LEU A 356 -29.93 -37.93 21.67
C LEU A 356 -29.37 -39.13 22.45
N ILE A 357 -28.08 -39.14 22.78
CA ILE A 357 -27.47 -40.19 23.61
C ILE A 357 -28.09 -40.18 25.00
N HIS A 358 -28.27 -39.00 25.61
CA HIS A 358 -28.89 -38.83 26.92
C HIS A 358 -30.40 -39.18 26.95
N SER A 359 -31.10 -39.14 25.81
CA SER A 359 -32.51 -39.54 25.75
C SER A 359 -32.70 -41.05 25.60
N ILE A 360 -31.71 -41.76 25.04
CA ILE A 360 -31.76 -43.22 24.84
C ILE A 360 -31.10 -43.97 26.01
N PHE A 361 -30.00 -43.45 26.55
CA PHE A 361 -29.19 -44.11 27.57
C PHE A 361 -29.24 -43.39 28.92
N PRO A 362 -29.21 -44.14 30.05
CA PRO A 362 -29.02 -43.55 31.37
C PRO A 362 -27.75 -42.70 31.45
N LYS A 363 -27.80 -41.60 32.22
CA LYS A 363 -26.71 -40.59 32.31
C LYS A 363 -25.31 -41.18 32.46
N VAL A 364 -25.13 -42.15 33.35
CA VAL A 364 -23.83 -42.79 33.62
C VAL A 364 -23.28 -43.54 32.38
N ILE A 365 -24.16 -44.19 31.62
CA ILE A 365 -23.76 -44.91 30.39
C ILE A 365 -23.54 -43.93 29.24
N ALA A 366 -24.38 -42.89 29.15
CA ALA A 366 -24.24 -41.81 28.18
C ALA A 366 -22.89 -41.09 28.34
N GLU A 367 -22.50 -40.72 29.56
CA GLU A 367 -21.22 -40.08 29.88
C GLU A 367 -20.03 -40.98 29.50
N ASP A 368 -20.08 -42.28 29.83
CA ASP A 368 -19.07 -43.27 29.41
C ASP A 368 -18.95 -43.39 27.89
N LEU A 369 -20.06 -43.30 27.15
CA LEU A 369 -20.08 -43.40 25.69
C LEU A 369 -19.57 -42.11 25.02
N ILE A 370 -19.90 -40.95 25.58
CA ILE A 370 -19.43 -39.64 25.10
C ILE A 370 -17.93 -39.52 25.33
N ALA A 371 -17.42 -39.90 26.51
CA ALA A 371 -16.00 -39.87 26.83
C ALA A 371 -15.17 -40.72 25.84
N LYS A 372 -15.66 -41.91 25.48
CA LYS A 372 -15.00 -42.80 24.51
C LYS A 372 -15.02 -42.30 23.06
N GLN A 373 -15.89 -41.36 22.73
CA GLN A 373 -15.95 -40.75 21.40
C GLN A 373 -15.01 -39.55 21.25
N ASP A 374 -14.50 -38.98 22.34
CA ASP A 374 -13.56 -37.87 22.25
C ASP A 374 -12.19 -38.39 21.77
N PRO A 375 -11.66 -37.87 20.64
CA PRO A 375 -10.48 -38.42 19.97
C PRO A 375 -9.19 -38.29 20.79
N ALA A 376 -9.18 -37.52 21.88
CA ALA A 376 -8.03 -37.35 22.76
C ALA A 376 -7.66 -38.65 23.52
N GLU A 377 -8.60 -39.59 23.71
CA GLU A 377 -8.32 -40.89 24.35
C GLU A 377 -8.06 -42.02 23.33
N MET A 378 -8.41 -41.82 22.05
CA MET A 378 -8.23 -42.85 21.02
C MET A 378 -6.77 -42.96 20.52
N ASP A 379 -5.95 -41.92 20.73
CA ASP A 379 -4.53 -41.86 20.36
C ASP A 379 -3.54 -42.23 21.50
N LEU A 380 -4.02 -42.62 22.68
CA LEU A 380 -3.15 -42.95 23.84
C LEU A 380 -2.98 -44.46 24.10
N SER A 381 -3.14 -45.30 23.07
CA SER A 381 -2.58 -46.65 23.11
C SER A 381 -1.15 -46.63 22.56
N PRO A 382 -0.10 -46.82 23.38
CA PRO A 382 1.27 -46.89 22.89
C PRO A 382 1.44 -48.23 22.16
N SER A 383 1.24 -48.23 20.84
CA SER A 383 1.79 -49.28 19.99
C SER A 383 3.25 -48.91 19.69
N ASP A 384 4.14 -49.40 20.55
CA ASP A 384 5.56 -49.52 20.23
C ASP A 384 5.71 -50.29 18.91
N THR A 385 6.13 -49.61 17.84
CA THR A 385 7.09 -50.11 16.84
C THR A 385 7.41 -49.05 15.78
N SER A 386 8.59 -48.46 15.93
CA SER A 386 9.57 -48.14 14.86
C SER A 386 9.09 -47.77 13.45
N GLY A 387 9.47 -46.57 13.00
CA GLY A 387 9.78 -46.31 11.59
C GLY A 387 9.30 -44.96 11.08
N SER A 388 10.25 -44.05 10.87
CA SER A 388 10.20 -42.83 10.04
C SER A 388 9.11 -42.79 8.97
N ASP A 389 8.36 -41.68 8.84
CA ASP A 389 8.80 -40.55 8.01
C ASP A 389 7.84 -39.37 8.14
N TRP A 390 8.38 -38.17 7.93
CA TRP A 390 7.66 -36.91 7.97
C TRP A 390 6.63 -36.79 6.83
N GLY A 391 5.40 -36.38 7.14
CA GLY A 391 4.41 -36.09 6.11
C GLY A 391 3.08 -35.57 6.64
N ALA A 392 3.04 -34.27 6.96
CA ALA A 392 1.79 -33.55 7.17
C ALA A 392 0.86 -33.68 5.95
N SER A 393 -0.25 -34.40 6.07
CA SER A 393 -1.54 -34.08 5.42
C SER A 393 -2.58 -35.18 5.68
N SER A 394 -3.66 -34.85 6.39
CA SER A 394 -4.98 -35.50 6.20
C SER A 394 -6.09 -34.71 6.90
N SER A 395 -6.31 -33.48 6.43
CA SER A 395 -7.68 -32.99 6.40
C SER A 395 -8.45 -33.82 5.38
N LEU A 396 -9.70 -34.17 5.72
CA LEU A 396 -10.75 -34.63 4.78
C LEU A 396 -10.56 -36.00 4.12
N ARG A 397 -11.12 -37.03 4.76
CA ARG A 397 -11.90 -38.08 4.06
C ARG A 397 -13.33 -38.00 4.60
N SER A 398 -14.17 -37.15 4.02
CA SER A 398 -15.24 -37.57 3.10
C SER A 398 -15.92 -38.88 3.51
N PHE A 399 -17.08 -38.71 4.13
CA PHE A 399 -18.05 -39.72 4.55
C PHE A 399 -18.75 -40.46 3.38
N THR A 400 -18.06 -40.66 2.26
CA THR A 400 -18.63 -41.28 1.05
C THR A 400 -17.89 -42.55 0.70
N MET A 401 -18.58 -43.66 0.94
CA MET A 401 -18.43 -44.95 0.26
C MET A 401 -17.01 -45.52 0.13
N HIS A 402 -16.60 -46.30 1.14
CA HIS A 402 -15.84 -47.52 0.89
C HIS A 402 -16.50 -48.68 1.64
N ALA A 403 -17.61 -49.15 1.07
CA ALA A 403 -18.31 -50.36 1.49
C ALA A 403 -17.65 -51.65 0.96
N GLN A 404 -16.44 -51.60 0.37
CA GLN A 404 -15.85 -52.77 -0.31
C GLN A 404 -14.34 -52.98 -0.07
N ALA A 405 -13.71 -52.25 0.86
CA ALA A 405 -12.30 -52.51 1.24
C ALA A 405 -12.12 -52.72 2.75
N ALA A 406 -13.22 -52.91 3.49
CA ALA A 406 -13.23 -53.20 4.92
C ALA A 406 -13.72 -54.62 5.21
N GLU A 407 -13.63 -55.54 4.23
CA GLU A 407 -14.11 -56.91 4.40
C GLU A 407 -13.02 -57.89 4.88
N GLU A 408 -11.72 -57.53 4.79
CA GLU A 408 -10.64 -58.49 5.09
C GLU A 408 -9.75 -58.15 6.30
N THR A 409 -9.98 -57.04 7.00
CA THR A 409 -9.28 -56.75 8.29
C THR A 409 -10.24 -56.57 9.48
N MET A 410 -11.53 -56.85 9.27
CA MET A 410 -12.61 -56.58 10.23
C MET A 410 -13.18 -57.85 10.90
N GLY A 411 -12.44 -58.97 10.86
CA GLY A 411 -12.85 -60.25 11.45
C GLY A 411 -12.74 -60.35 12.99
N ARG A 412 -12.42 -59.27 13.70
CA ARG A 412 -12.23 -59.28 15.17
C ARG A 412 -12.70 -58.01 15.90
N SER A 413 -13.59 -57.21 15.31
CA SER A 413 -14.35 -56.27 16.13
C SER A 413 -15.46 -57.05 16.82
N PHE A 414 -15.17 -57.59 18.00
CA PHE A 414 -16.20 -58.06 18.92
C PHE A 414 -17.28 -57.00 18.98
N ARG A 415 -18.53 -57.35 18.63
CA ARG A 415 -19.70 -56.57 19.05
C ARG A 415 -19.58 -56.40 20.56
N HIS A 416 -19.15 -55.23 21.01
CA HIS A 416 -18.95 -54.95 22.42
C HIS A 416 -20.32 -54.85 23.09
N THR A 417 -20.81 -55.97 23.60
CA THR A 417 -21.96 -56.00 24.51
C THR A 417 -21.47 -55.56 25.89
N ILE A 418 -21.93 -54.42 26.38
CA ILE A 418 -21.67 -53.97 27.75
C ILE A 418 -22.76 -54.55 28.64
N ALA A 419 -22.39 -55.49 29.50
CA ALA A 419 -23.25 -56.01 30.56
C ALA A 419 -22.58 -55.74 31.92
N ARG A 420 -23.31 -55.12 32.85
CA ARG A 420 -22.83 -54.85 34.22
C ARG A 420 -23.72 -55.58 35.22
N PHE A 421 -23.10 -56.21 36.20
CA PHE A 421 -23.81 -56.82 37.31
C PHE A 421 -24.01 -55.78 38.41
N HIS A 422 -25.25 -55.54 38.83
CA HIS A 422 -25.60 -54.58 39.86
C HIS A 422 -26.11 -55.31 41.11
N TYR A 423 -25.45 -55.09 42.24
CA TYR A 423 -25.90 -55.56 43.56
C TYR A 423 -26.86 -54.53 44.17
N ASN A 424 -27.87 -54.99 44.93
CA ASN A 424 -28.79 -54.13 45.69
C ASN A 424 -29.62 -53.14 44.84
N VAL A 425 -30.37 -53.66 43.87
CA VAL A 425 -31.27 -52.84 43.04
C VAL A 425 -32.72 -53.08 43.40
N THR A 426 -33.52 -52.02 43.38
CA THR A 426 -34.98 -52.12 43.54
C THR A 426 -35.63 -51.93 42.18
N ILE A 427 -36.46 -52.88 41.77
CA ILE A 427 -37.21 -52.86 40.52
C ILE A 427 -38.68 -52.66 40.85
N LEU A 428 -39.32 -51.69 40.21
CA LEU A 428 -40.73 -51.38 40.35
C LEU A 428 -41.43 -51.65 39.01
N PHE A 429 -42.52 -52.42 39.07
CA PHE A 429 -43.44 -52.60 37.96
C PHE A 429 -44.78 -51.98 38.36
N THR A 430 -45.32 -51.12 37.51
CA THR A 430 -46.63 -50.50 37.67
C THR A 430 -47.44 -50.73 36.41
N ASP A 431 -48.69 -51.12 36.57
CA ASP A 431 -49.58 -51.47 35.47
C ASP A 431 -50.91 -50.73 35.62
N ILE A 432 -51.47 -50.28 34.49
CA ILE A 432 -52.72 -49.52 34.47
C ILE A 432 -53.90 -50.50 34.41
N VAL A 433 -54.47 -50.79 35.58
CA VAL A 433 -55.62 -51.69 35.68
C VAL A 433 -56.84 -51.04 35.00
N GLY A 434 -57.34 -51.69 33.94
CA GLY A 434 -58.52 -51.23 33.19
C GLY A 434 -58.21 -50.51 31.89
N PHE A 435 -56.94 -50.44 31.47
CA PHE A 435 -56.52 -49.82 30.20
C PHE A 435 -57.30 -50.34 28.99
N THR A 436 -57.55 -51.65 28.94
CA THR A 436 -58.31 -52.27 27.84
C THR A 436 -59.72 -51.72 27.72
N ALA A 437 -60.43 -51.54 28.84
CA ALA A 437 -61.79 -51.00 28.84
C ALA A 437 -61.80 -49.52 28.44
N MET A 438 -60.86 -48.73 28.98
CA MET A 438 -60.69 -47.32 28.60
C MET A 438 -60.37 -47.14 27.11
N SER A 439 -59.51 -47.99 26.54
CA SER A 439 -59.10 -47.91 25.14
C SER A 439 -60.21 -48.25 24.13
N GLN A 440 -61.29 -48.90 24.59
CA GLN A 440 -62.43 -49.29 23.76
C GLN A 440 -63.50 -48.19 23.66
N GLU A 441 -63.56 -47.28 24.64
CA GLU A 441 -64.57 -46.22 24.72
C GLU A 441 -64.09 -44.88 24.15
N ALA A 442 -62.78 -44.67 24.03
CA ALA A 442 -62.16 -43.43 23.55
C ALA A 442 -61.54 -43.57 22.16
N ALA A 443 -61.42 -42.45 21.43
CA ALA A 443 -60.77 -42.47 20.12
C ALA A 443 -59.25 -42.71 20.26
N PRO A 444 -58.58 -43.38 19.31
CA PRO A 444 -57.16 -43.74 19.43
C PRO A 444 -56.17 -42.58 19.68
N TRP A 445 -56.52 -41.35 19.29
CA TRP A 445 -55.71 -40.17 19.54
C TRP A 445 -55.94 -39.57 20.95
N GLU A 446 -57.13 -39.74 21.52
CA GLU A 446 -57.46 -39.33 22.90
C GLU A 446 -56.78 -40.26 23.91
N VAL A 447 -56.81 -41.58 23.65
CA VAL A 447 -56.08 -42.56 24.45
C VAL A 447 -54.58 -42.25 24.46
N ARG A 448 -54.01 -41.92 23.29
CA ARG A 448 -52.60 -41.49 23.20
C ARG A 448 -52.30 -40.20 23.95
N LEU A 449 -53.25 -39.26 24.00
CA LEU A 449 -53.07 -37.98 24.68
C LEU A 449 -53.12 -38.16 26.21
N CYS A 450 -54.07 -38.96 26.71
CA CYS A 450 -54.16 -39.32 28.14
C CYS A 450 -52.92 -40.11 28.59
N ASP A 451 -52.49 -41.09 27.80
CA ASP A 451 -51.25 -41.84 28.04
C ASP A 451 -50.01 -40.94 28.12
N PHE A 452 -49.95 -39.91 27.27
CA PHE A 452 -48.82 -38.98 27.24
C PHE A 452 -48.86 -38.00 28.44
N ALA A 453 -50.06 -37.59 28.85
CA ALA A 453 -50.27 -36.71 30.00
C ALA A 453 -49.95 -37.42 31.34
N GLU A 454 -50.33 -38.68 31.50
CA GLU A 454 -49.93 -39.49 32.67
C GLU A 454 -48.43 -39.78 32.69
N PHE A 455 -47.80 -39.95 31.54
CA PHE A 455 -46.35 -40.13 31.48
C PHE A 455 -45.57 -38.86 31.80
N SER A 456 -46.14 -37.68 31.51
CA SER A 456 -45.55 -36.39 31.93
C SER A 456 -45.57 -36.22 33.46
N PHE A 457 -46.43 -36.93 34.19
CA PHE A 457 -46.36 -37.01 35.66
C PHE A 457 -45.15 -37.82 36.14
N ALA A 458 -44.56 -38.68 35.31
CA ALA A 458 -43.32 -39.40 35.64
C ALA A 458 -42.10 -38.46 35.72
N ASP A 459 -42.13 -37.31 35.04
CA ASP A 459 -41.11 -36.25 35.19
C ASP A 459 -41.16 -35.56 36.57
N ALA A 460 -42.24 -35.74 37.34
CA ALA A 460 -42.35 -35.26 38.72
C ALA A 460 -41.74 -36.23 39.77
N ILE A 461 -41.21 -37.39 39.33
CA ILE A 461 -40.57 -38.38 40.20
C ILE A 461 -39.12 -37.94 40.48
N PRO A 462 -38.66 -37.89 41.74
CA PRO A 462 -37.33 -37.36 42.09
C PRO A 462 -36.17 -38.16 41.48
N LEU A 463 -35.06 -37.43 41.24
CA LEU A 463 -33.81 -37.72 40.52
C LEU A 463 -33.07 -39.08 40.76
N SER A 464 -33.61 -40.04 41.52
CA SER A 464 -32.91 -41.29 41.90
C SER A 464 -33.34 -42.55 41.14
N LEU A 465 -34.29 -42.46 40.20
CA LEU A 465 -34.67 -43.57 39.32
C LEU A 465 -33.92 -43.45 37.98
N SER A 466 -33.19 -44.50 37.59
CA SER A 466 -32.18 -44.43 36.53
C SER A 466 -32.68 -44.88 35.16
N THR A 467 -33.76 -45.66 35.12
CA THR A 467 -34.27 -46.24 33.86
C THR A 467 -35.78 -46.42 33.94
N LEU A 468 -36.49 -45.91 32.95
CA LEU A 468 -37.94 -45.98 32.78
C LEU A 468 -38.21 -46.57 31.38
N GLN A 469 -38.84 -47.73 31.31
CA GLN A 469 -39.19 -48.37 30.04
C GLN A 469 -40.68 -48.73 30.04
N LYS A 470 -41.41 -48.23 29.04
CA LYS A 470 -42.83 -48.55 28.79
C LYS A 470 -42.91 -49.75 27.86
N ILE A 471 -43.74 -50.74 28.23
CA ILE A 471 -44.05 -51.91 27.40
C ILE A 471 -45.57 -52.05 27.42
N GLY A 472 -46.25 -51.56 26.37
CA GLY A 472 -47.72 -51.54 26.34
C GLY A 472 -48.31 -50.56 27.35
N ASP A 473 -49.22 -51.05 28.20
CA ASP A 473 -49.85 -50.37 29.34
C ASP A 473 -49.02 -50.46 30.64
N ALA A 474 -47.98 -51.28 30.66
CA ALA A 474 -47.09 -51.43 31.79
C ALA A 474 -45.90 -50.45 31.73
N LEU A 475 -45.55 -49.93 32.90
CA LEU A 475 -44.41 -49.07 33.13
C LEU A 475 -43.45 -49.76 34.10
N SER A 476 -42.19 -49.91 33.68
CA SER A 476 -41.12 -50.50 34.49
C SER A 476 -40.10 -49.41 34.84
N ALA A 477 -39.71 -49.36 36.11
CA ALA A 477 -38.73 -48.39 36.60
C ALA A 477 -37.73 -49.06 37.55
N GLN A 478 -36.46 -48.65 37.47
CA GLN A 478 -35.39 -49.22 38.30
C GLN A 478 -34.68 -48.12 39.11
N ALA A 479 -34.61 -48.30 40.43
CA ALA A 479 -33.92 -47.39 41.33
C ALA A 479 -32.57 -48.00 41.73
N LEU A 480 -31.50 -47.33 41.34
CA LEU A 480 -30.13 -47.67 41.72
C LEU A 480 -29.76 -46.80 42.93
N ARG A 481 -29.60 -47.44 44.10
CA ARG A 481 -29.13 -46.76 45.30
C ARG A 481 -27.61 -46.61 45.20
N LEU A 482 -27.14 -45.50 44.62
CA LEU A 482 -25.72 -45.14 44.65
C LEU A 482 -25.36 -44.75 46.09
N LEU A 483 -24.52 -45.57 46.74
CA LEU A 483 -23.85 -45.25 48.00
C LEU A 483 -22.50 -44.59 47.70
#